data_AF-A0A6N8U1X7-F1
#
_entry.id   AF-A0A6N8U1X7-F1
#
_cell.length_a   1.000
_cell.length_b   1.000
_cell.length_c   1.000
_cell.angle_alpha   90.00
_cell.angle_beta   90.00
_cell.angle_gamma   90.00
#
_symmetry.space_group_name_H-M   'P 1'
#
loop_
_entity.id
_entity.type
_entity.pdbx_description
1 polymer ?
#
loop_
_entity_poly.entity_id
_entity_poly.type
_entity_poly.pdbx_seq_one_letter_code
_entity_poly.pdbx_strand_id
1 'polypeptide(L)'
;MKELEQLERVAFYLSSSKLESDGLDFLLPVSSTSIMKLHRMLFHKIYDFAGESRDVILMKDQTRFCEPQYMEEQLDEIVKEINSEATWYSLKDAAKRLAYFKAELNMIHPFREGNG
;
A
#
# COMPACT_ATOMS: atom_id res chain seq x y z
N MET A 1 0.22 21.57 -15.26
CA MET A 1 1.13 20.52 -14.73
C MET A 1 1.53 20.83 -13.29
N LYS A 2 2.30 21.90 -13.00
CA LYS A 2 2.66 22.27 -11.61
C LYS A 2 1.48 22.54 -10.67
N GLU A 3 0.42 23.19 -11.18
CA GLU A 3 -0.78 23.48 -10.39
C GLU A 3 -1.57 22.20 -10.04
N LEU A 4 -1.62 21.23 -10.96
CA LEU A 4 -2.24 19.93 -10.70
C LEU A 4 -1.47 19.16 -9.62
N GLU A 5 -0.16 19.05 -9.74
CA GLU A 5 0.69 18.42 -8.71
C GLU A 5 0.54 19.07 -7.33
N GLN A 6 0.36 20.40 -7.28
CA GLN A 6 0.10 21.11 -6.03
C GLN A 6 -1.27 20.73 -5.44
N LEU A 7 -2.31 20.67 -6.27
CA LEU A 7 -3.65 20.26 -5.84
C LEU A 7 -3.67 18.81 -5.35
N GLU A 8 -2.97 17.90 -6.04
CA GLU A 8 -2.82 16.50 -5.62
C GLU A 8 -2.15 16.40 -4.24
N ARG A 9 -1.07 17.14 -4.02
CA ARG A 9 -0.38 17.18 -2.72
C ARG A 9 -1.28 17.72 -1.61
N VAL A 10 -2.05 18.76 -1.89
CA VAL A 10 -2.99 19.33 -0.90
C VAL A 10 -4.10 18.32 -0.59
N ALA A 11 -4.67 17.69 -1.62
CA ALA A 11 -5.71 16.68 -1.45
C ALA A 11 -5.19 15.48 -0.62
N PHE A 12 -4.00 14.98 -0.92
CA PHE A 12 -3.36 13.90 -0.18
C PHE A 12 -3.13 14.28 1.29
N TYR A 13 -2.58 15.47 1.54
CA TYR A 13 -2.33 15.94 2.92
C TYR A 13 -3.61 16.01 3.75
N LEU A 14 -4.69 16.54 3.17
CA LEU A 14 -6.00 16.59 3.85
C LEU A 14 -6.54 15.18 4.14
N SER A 15 -6.43 14.25 3.20
CA SER A 15 -6.84 12.86 3.38
C SER A 15 -6.02 12.15 4.46
N SER A 16 -4.69 12.33 4.46
CA SER A 16 -3.79 11.76 5.47
C SER A 16 -4.09 12.29 6.87
N SER A 17 -4.27 13.60 7.00
CA SER A 17 -4.56 14.22 8.30
C SER A 17 -5.93 13.78 8.84
N LYS A 18 -6.92 13.60 7.96
CA LYS A 18 -8.22 13.02 8.34
C LYS A 18 -8.08 11.56 8.79
N LEU A 19 -7.30 10.76 8.07
CA LEU A 19 -7.03 9.36 8.40
C LEU A 19 -6.33 9.22 9.76
N GLU A 20 -5.34 10.07 10.06
CA GLU A 20 -4.67 10.12 11.36
C GLU A 20 -5.66 10.42 12.49
N SER A 21 -6.61 11.33 12.25
CA SER A 21 -7.67 11.66 13.22
C SER A 21 -8.70 10.54 13.39
N ASP A 22 -9.03 9.81 12.32
CA ASP A 22 -10.05 8.74 12.32
C ASP A 22 -9.48 7.42 12.87
N GLY A 23 -8.16 7.27 12.88
CA GLY A 23 -7.47 6.07 13.32
C GLY A 23 -7.33 5.01 12.21
N LEU A 24 -6.50 4.01 12.50
CA LEU A 24 -6.15 2.93 11.56
C LEU A 24 -6.71 1.57 11.98
N ASP A 25 -7.68 1.53 12.90
CA ASP A 25 -8.25 0.26 13.39
C ASP A 25 -8.85 -0.58 12.26
N PHE A 26 -9.38 0.06 11.21
CA PHE A 26 -9.89 -0.64 10.02
C PHE A 26 -8.80 -1.41 9.25
N LEU A 27 -7.53 -1.10 9.48
CA LEU A 27 -6.41 -1.76 8.84
C LEU A 27 -6.18 -3.16 9.43
N LEU A 28 -6.64 -3.41 10.66
CA LEU A 28 -6.35 -4.64 11.40
C LEU A 28 -7.59 -5.55 11.54
N PRO A 29 -7.42 -6.88 11.38
CA PRO A 29 -6.23 -7.55 10.84
C PRO A 29 -5.98 -7.09 9.39
N VAL A 30 -4.72 -7.14 8.95
CA VAL A 30 -4.37 -6.71 7.60
C VAL A 30 -5.10 -7.62 6.61
N SER A 31 -5.66 -7.05 5.56
CA SER A 31 -6.30 -7.79 4.48
C SER A 31 -6.06 -7.05 3.17
N SER A 32 -6.16 -7.75 2.03
CA SER A 32 -6.19 -7.11 0.72
C SER A 32 -7.25 -6.00 0.69
N THR A 33 -8.44 -6.27 1.23
CA THR A 33 -9.53 -5.28 1.35
C THR A 33 -9.16 -4.06 2.20
N SER A 34 -8.47 -4.24 3.33
CA SER A 34 -8.08 -3.09 4.18
C SER A 34 -6.97 -2.26 3.54
N ILE A 35 -6.07 -2.88 2.77
CA ILE A 35 -5.06 -2.19 1.93
C ILE A 35 -5.74 -1.39 0.82
N MET A 36 -6.71 -1.97 0.11
CA MET A 36 -7.51 -1.27 -0.90
C MET A 36 -8.28 -0.08 -0.29
N LYS A 37 -8.85 -0.28 0.91
CA LYS A 37 -9.56 0.77 1.64
C LYS A 37 -8.62 1.91 2.07
N LEU A 38 -7.42 1.59 2.55
CA LEU A 38 -6.40 2.58 2.89
C LEU A 38 -6.05 3.44 1.67
N HIS A 39 -5.78 2.81 0.53
CA HIS A 39 -5.48 3.52 -0.71
C HIS A 39 -6.66 4.39 -1.17
N ARG A 40 -7.90 3.89 -1.09
CA ARG A 40 -9.10 4.70 -1.36
C ARG A 40 -9.18 5.93 -0.45
N MET A 41 -8.99 5.76 0.86
CA MET A 41 -9.08 6.86 1.82
C MET A 41 -8.04 7.95 1.51
N LEU A 42 -6.82 7.58 1.16
CA LEU A 42 -5.75 8.51 0.80
C LEU A 42 -5.99 9.21 -0.55
N PHE A 43 -6.43 8.47 -1.57
CA PHE A 43 -6.35 8.93 -2.96
C PHE A 43 -7.70 9.15 -3.68
N HIS A 44 -8.86 8.92 -3.06
CA HIS A 44 -10.18 9.08 -3.73
C HIS A 44 -10.48 10.49 -4.26
N LYS A 45 -9.76 11.51 -3.80
CA LYS A 45 -9.88 12.89 -4.29
C LYS A 45 -8.95 13.20 -5.47
N ILE A 46 -8.09 12.25 -5.83
CA ILE A 46 -6.98 12.41 -6.78
C ILE A 46 -7.15 11.44 -7.96
N TYR A 47 -7.49 10.18 -7.69
CA TYR A 47 -7.61 9.12 -8.69
C TYR A 47 -9.00 8.50 -8.69
N ASP A 48 -9.56 8.29 -9.87
CA ASP A 48 -10.83 7.55 -10.02
C ASP A 48 -10.67 6.07 -9.64
N PHE A 49 -9.48 5.49 -9.86
CA PHE A 49 -9.13 4.11 -9.51
C PHE A 49 -8.76 3.93 -8.03
N ALA A 50 -9.03 4.90 -7.16
CA ALA A 50 -8.57 4.83 -5.78
C ALA A 50 -9.15 3.61 -5.03
N GLY A 51 -8.27 2.66 -4.71
CA GLY A 51 -8.60 1.42 -4.03
C GLY A 51 -8.89 0.26 -4.98
N GLU A 52 -8.50 0.40 -6.25
CA GLU A 52 -8.58 -0.65 -7.26
C GLU A 52 -7.18 -1.14 -7.61
N SER A 53 -7.02 -2.47 -7.68
CA SER A 53 -5.79 -3.09 -8.15
C SER A 53 -5.53 -2.75 -9.61
N ARG A 54 -4.26 -2.60 -9.99
CA ARG A 54 -3.88 -2.39 -11.40
C ARG A 54 -4.10 -3.66 -12.23
N ASP A 55 -4.43 -3.45 -13.48
CA ASP A 55 -4.55 -4.46 -14.53
C ASP A 55 -3.39 -4.41 -15.56
N VAL A 56 -2.48 -3.45 -15.40
CA VAL A 56 -1.31 -3.26 -16.26
C VAL A 56 -0.01 -3.69 -15.59
N ILE A 57 0.95 -4.08 -16.41
CA ILE A 57 2.32 -4.37 -15.97
C ILE A 57 3.06 -3.07 -15.71
N LEU A 58 3.76 -2.98 -14.58
CA LEU A 58 4.58 -1.83 -14.21
C LEU A 58 6.04 -2.21 -14.01
N MET A 59 6.92 -1.27 -14.33
CA MET A 59 8.35 -1.35 -14.07
C MET A 59 8.85 0.00 -13.57
N LYS A 60 9.86 -0.01 -12.71
CA LYS A 60 10.63 1.16 -12.31
C LYS A 60 12.09 0.93 -12.65
N ASP A 61 12.64 1.79 -13.51
CA ASP A 61 13.97 1.63 -14.09
C ASP A 61 14.13 0.25 -14.75
N GLN A 62 14.95 -0.63 -14.16
CA GLN A 62 15.19 -2.00 -14.63
C GLN A 62 14.44 -3.06 -13.81
N THR A 63 13.66 -2.66 -12.80
CA THR A 63 12.95 -3.57 -11.90
C THR A 63 11.49 -3.68 -12.33
N ARG A 64 11.06 -4.90 -12.65
CA ARG A 64 9.67 -5.23 -12.95
C ARG A 64 8.94 -5.62 -11.67
N PHE A 65 7.74 -5.07 -11.47
CA PHE A 65 6.86 -5.44 -10.35
C PHE A 65 6.08 -6.72 -10.67
N CYS A 66 5.34 -7.23 -9.68
CA CYS A 66 4.52 -8.43 -9.82
C CYS A 66 3.60 -8.34 -11.07
N GLU A 67 3.49 -9.41 -11.85
CA GLU A 67 2.56 -9.44 -12.98
C GLU A 67 1.11 -9.40 -12.46
N PRO A 68 0.18 -8.63 -13.05
CA PRO A 68 -1.18 -8.45 -12.53
C PRO A 68 -1.90 -9.76 -12.20
N GLN A 69 -1.70 -10.79 -13.02
CA GLN A 69 -2.30 -12.11 -12.87
C GLN A 69 -1.89 -12.88 -11.60
N TYR A 70 -0.77 -12.51 -10.97
CA TYR A 70 -0.30 -13.13 -9.72
C TYR A 70 -0.47 -12.21 -8.50
N MET A 71 -0.90 -10.97 -8.72
CA MET A 71 -0.89 -9.94 -7.69
C MET A 71 -1.82 -10.24 -6.52
N GLU A 72 -3.03 -10.71 -6.80
CA GLU A 72 -4.02 -11.06 -5.78
C GLU A 72 -3.50 -12.18 -4.87
N GLU A 73 -2.98 -13.25 -5.47
CA GLU A 73 -2.37 -14.37 -4.76
C GLU A 73 -1.19 -13.92 -3.89
N GLN A 74 -0.25 -13.16 -4.46
CA GLN A 74 0.93 -12.68 -3.73
C GLN A 74 0.57 -11.69 -2.61
N LEU A 75 -0.46 -10.86 -2.81
CA LEU A 75 -0.96 -9.95 -1.78
C LEU A 75 -1.59 -10.72 -0.62
N ASP A 76 -2.39 -11.74 -0.90
CA ASP A 76 -3.01 -12.56 0.13
C ASP A 76 -1.96 -13.39 0.90
N GLU A 77 -0.91 -13.88 0.23
CA GLU A 77 0.22 -14.57 0.87
C GLU A 77 0.96 -13.67 1.87
N ILE A 78 1.37 -12.46 1.45
CA ILE A 78 2.10 -11.55 2.36
C ILE A 78 1.23 -11.07 3.51
N VAL A 79 -0.06 -10.83 3.27
CA VAL A 79 -1.04 -10.47 4.29
C VAL A 79 -1.19 -11.58 5.33
N LYS A 80 -1.27 -12.83 4.88
CA LYS A 80 -1.34 -14.00 5.78
C LYS A 80 -0.08 -14.08 6.63
N GLU A 81 1.09 -13.86 6.04
CA GLU A 81 2.36 -13.85 6.77
C GLU A 81 2.38 -12.74 7.83
N ILE A 82 2.00 -11.51 7.49
CA ILE A 82 1.90 -10.36 8.42
C ILE A 82 1.00 -10.70 9.62
N ASN A 83 -0.18 -11.26 9.37
CA ASN A 83 -1.12 -11.60 10.44
C ASN A 83 -0.67 -12.78 11.32
N SER A 84 0.22 -13.64 10.78
CA SER A 84 0.79 -14.79 11.50
C SER A 84 2.16 -14.49 12.12
N GLU A 85 2.67 -13.26 11.96
CA GLU A 85 4.00 -12.87 12.41
C GLU A 85 4.13 -13.02 13.93
N ALA A 86 5.26 -13.59 14.37
CA ALA A 86 5.52 -13.80 15.78
C ALA A 86 5.93 -12.49 16.46
N THR A 87 5.78 -12.44 17.79
CA THR A 87 6.29 -11.32 18.58
C THR A 87 7.80 -11.17 18.40
N TRP A 88 8.27 -9.94 18.16
CA TRP A 88 9.68 -9.64 18.02
C TRP A 88 10.36 -9.49 19.39
N TYR A 89 11.53 -10.11 19.55
CA TYR A 89 12.29 -10.10 20.81
C TYR A 89 13.33 -8.97 20.89
N SER A 90 13.58 -8.27 19.77
CA SER A 90 14.48 -7.13 19.73
C SER A 90 14.08 -6.14 18.64
N LEU A 91 14.54 -4.89 18.77
CA LEU A 91 14.39 -3.86 17.72
C LEU A 91 15.08 -4.27 16.41
N LYS A 92 16.18 -5.02 16.50
CA LYS A 92 16.91 -5.51 15.33
C LYS A 92 16.08 -6.53 14.54
N ASP A 93 15.37 -7.41 15.25
CA ASP A 93 14.50 -8.40 14.61
C ASP A 93 13.27 -7.73 14.00
N ALA A 94 12.65 -6.80 14.75
CA ALA A 94 11.55 -5.96 14.26
C ALA A 94 11.93 -5.22 12.97
N ALA A 95 13.07 -4.52 12.97
CA ALA A 95 13.54 -3.78 11.80
C ALA A 95 13.77 -4.68 10.59
N LYS A 96 14.32 -5.88 10.78
CA LYS A 96 14.52 -6.85 9.69
C LYS A 96 13.19 -7.34 9.12
N ARG A 97 12.22 -7.69 9.98
CA ARG A 97 10.91 -8.19 9.53
C ARG A 97 10.08 -7.10 8.86
N LEU A 98 10.07 -5.89 9.41
CA LEU A 98 9.44 -4.72 8.77
C LEU A 98 10.08 -4.39 7.42
N ALA A 99 11.41 -4.46 7.31
CA ALA A 99 12.11 -4.26 6.04
C ALA A 99 11.72 -5.33 5.00
N TYR A 100 11.59 -6.59 5.42
CA TYR A 100 11.10 -7.67 4.58
C TYR A 100 9.68 -7.39 4.08
N PHE A 101 8.71 -7.16 4.97
CA PHE A 101 7.32 -6.88 4.56
C PHE A 101 7.21 -5.66 3.65
N LYS A 102 7.97 -4.60 3.94
CA LYS A 102 8.03 -3.41 3.07
C LYS A 102 8.57 -3.75 1.68
N ALA A 103 9.60 -4.58 1.59
CA ALA A 103 10.19 -4.98 0.31
C ALA A 103 9.19 -5.81 -0.51
N GLU A 104 8.54 -6.80 0.10
CA GLU A 104 7.55 -7.66 -0.56
C GLU A 104 6.35 -6.84 -1.07
N LEU A 105 5.75 -6.01 -0.20
CA LEU A 105 4.63 -5.14 -0.60
C LEU A 105 5.02 -4.17 -1.73
N ASN A 106 6.25 -3.64 -1.69
CA ASN A 106 6.76 -2.76 -2.74
C ASN A 106 6.94 -3.51 -4.08
N MET A 107 7.27 -4.81 -4.06
CA MET A 107 7.38 -5.64 -5.27
C MET A 107 6.02 -6.07 -5.81
N ILE A 108 5.04 -6.34 -4.95
CA ILE A 108 3.65 -6.61 -5.35
C ILE A 108 3.07 -5.39 -6.06
N HIS A 109 3.28 -4.19 -5.50
CA HIS A 109 2.96 -2.90 -6.12
C HIS A 109 1.50 -2.86 -6.65
N PRO A 110 0.49 -3.06 -5.79
CA PRO A 110 -0.85 -3.44 -6.25
C PRO A 110 -1.62 -2.33 -6.99
N PHE A 111 -1.25 -1.07 -6.84
CA PHE A 111 -1.95 0.06 -7.41
C PHE A 111 -1.23 0.63 -8.63
N ARG A 112 -1.96 1.39 -9.46
CA ARG A 112 -1.37 2.08 -10.61
C ARG A 112 -0.42 3.21 -10.19
N GLU A 113 -0.77 3.93 -9.12
CA GLU A 113 0.02 4.98 -8.45
C GLU A 113 -0.28 4.91 -6.95
N GLY A 114 0.51 5.56 -6.09
CA GLY A 114 0.20 5.64 -4.64
C GLY A 114 0.57 4.40 -3.81
N ASN A 115 1.54 3.60 -4.27
CA ASN A 115 2.01 2.38 -3.58
C ASN A 115 3.00 2.63 -2.42
N GLY A 116 3.65 3.81 -2.41
CA GLY A 116 4.80 4.13 -1.55
C GLY A 116 4.44 4.72 -0.20
#